data_AF-A0A520I8X5-F1
#
_entry.id   AF-A0A520I8X5-F1
#
_cell.length_a   1.000
_cell.length_b   1.000
_cell.length_c   1.000
_cell.angle_alpha   90.00
_cell.angle_beta   90.00
_cell.angle_gamma   90.00
#
_symmetry.space_group_name_H-M   'P 1'
#
loop_
_entity.id
_entity.type
_entity.pdbx_description
1 polymer ?
#
loop_
_entity_poly.entity_id
_entity_poly.type
_entity_poly.pdbx_seq_one_letter_code
_entity_poly.pdbx_strand_id
1 'polypeptide(L)'
;MYALVFGLLLISSGRTFIEHLIFATYFIAFLLLFLLLETFIIILPIQWLFSQGTWVNSLDALVSVLSLVVVAVYLFLAFRRFYRTSVLWSVLAALASSGTFFIIVVTYRLLLFYKIVRFGH
;
A
#
# COMPACT_ATOMS: atom_id res chain seq x y z
N MET A 1 1.55 -9.78 9.18
CA MET A 1 0.27 -9.05 9.29
C MET A 1 -0.60 -9.18 8.04
N TYR A 2 -0.12 -8.84 6.83
CA TYR A 2 -0.95 -8.94 5.60
C TYR A 2 -1.57 -10.31 5.36
N ALA A 3 -0.84 -11.40 5.57
CA ALA A 3 -1.38 -12.75 5.43
C ALA A 3 -2.57 -13.03 6.38
N LEU A 4 -2.55 -12.48 7.60
CA LEU A 4 -3.65 -12.61 8.55
C LEU A 4 -4.85 -11.74 8.16
N VAL A 5 -4.60 -10.53 7.66
CA VAL A 5 -5.65 -9.63 7.16
C VAL A 5 -6.34 -10.26 5.94
N PHE A 6 -5.58 -10.80 4.99
CA PHE A 6 -6.13 -11.51 3.84
C PHE A 6 -6.83 -12.81 4.24
N GLY A 7 -6.29 -13.57 5.20
CA GLY A 7 -6.94 -14.76 5.74
C GLY A 7 -8.27 -14.46 6.43
N LEU A 8 -8.36 -13.36 7.20
CA LEU A 8 -9.60 -12.92 7.84
C LEU A 8 -10.62 -12.39 6.83
N LEU A 9 -10.18 -11.57 5.87
CA LEU A 9 -11.08 -10.98 4.87
C LEU A 9 -11.59 -11.99 3.84
N LEU A 10 -10.84 -13.06 3.59
CA LEU A 10 -11.15 -14.05 2.54
C LEU A 10 -11.35 -15.45 3.12
N ILE A 11 -11.72 -15.56 4.39
CA ILE A 11 -11.96 -16.85 5.05
C ILE A 11 -13.06 -17.65 4.33
N SER A 12 -14.00 -16.95 3.69
CA SER A 12 -15.09 -17.54 2.90
C SER A 12 -14.62 -18.20 1.60
N SER A 13 -13.36 -17.98 1.16
CA SER A 13 -12.87 -18.58 -0.08
C SER A 13 -12.45 -20.05 0.07
N GLY A 14 -12.44 -20.59 1.30
CA GLY A 14 -12.05 -21.98 1.58
C GLY A 14 -10.60 -22.31 1.22
N ARG A 15 -9.72 -21.29 1.15
CA ARG A 15 -8.31 -21.44 0.78
C ARG A 15 -7.46 -21.69 2.03
N THR A 16 -6.29 -22.29 1.83
CA THR A 16 -5.37 -22.63 2.91
C THR A 16 -4.58 -21.40 3.37
N PHE A 17 -4.18 -21.36 4.64
CA PHE A 17 -3.36 -20.27 5.18
C PHE A 17 -2.06 -20.05 4.39
N ILE A 18 -1.46 -21.13 3.89
CA ILE A 18 -0.24 -21.08 3.06
C ILE A 18 -0.49 -20.29 1.76
N GLU A 19 -1.65 -20.46 1.11
CA GLU A 19 -2.00 -19.69 -0.08
C GLU A 19 -2.13 -18.19 0.22
N HIS A 20 -2.73 -17.82 1.37
CA HIS A 20 -2.79 -16.41 1.81
C HIS A 20 -1.42 -15.83 2.13
N LEU A 21 -0.50 -16.65 2.68
CA LEU A 21 0.88 -16.24 2.95
C LEU A 21 1.65 -15.97 1.65
N ILE A 22 1.56 -16.89 0.68
CA ILE A 22 2.18 -16.74 -0.64
C ILE A 22 1.65 -15.48 -1.34
N PHE A 23 0.33 -15.29 -1.34
CA PHE A 23 -0.30 -14.09 -1.91
C PHE A 23 0.20 -12.81 -1.23
N ALA A 24 0.29 -12.80 0.10
CA ALA A 24 0.83 -11.66 0.83
C ALA A 24 2.28 -11.35 0.47
N THR A 25 3.10 -12.37 0.26
CA THR A 25 4.49 -12.19 -0.19
C THR A 25 4.56 -11.57 -1.59
N TYR A 26 3.75 -12.05 -2.54
CA TYR A 26 3.66 -11.44 -3.88
C TYR A 26 3.18 -9.99 -3.81
N PHE A 27 2.19 -9.70 -2.98
CA PHE A 27 1.72 -8.34 -2.76
C PHE A 27 2.81 -7.43 -2.20
N ILE A 28 3.56 -7.87 -1.18
CA ILE A 28 4.66 -7.09 -0.62
C ILE A 28 5.78 -6.88 -1.65
N ALA A 29 6.14 -7.91 -2.41
CA ALA A 29 7.15 -7.79 -3.46
C ALA A 29 6.72 -6.77 -4.54
N PHE A 30 5.46 -6.84 -4.99
CA PHE A 30 4.88 -5.87 -5.91
C PHE A 30 4.92 -4.45 -5.33
N LEU A 31 4.47 -4.29 -4.08
CA LEU A 31 4.41 -2.99 -3.42
C LEU A 31 5.80 -2.36 -3.28
N LEU A 32 6.81 -3.13 -2.88
CA LEU A 32 8.19 -2.63 -2.76
C LEU A 32 8.74 -2.19 -4.11
N LEU A 33 8.52 -2.99 -5.15
CA LEU A 33 8.94 -2.67 -6.51
C LEU A 33 8.21 -1.42 -7.03
N PHE A 34 6.92 -1.32 -6.77
CA PHE A 34 6.10 -0.17 -7.12
C PHE A 34 6.62 1.12 -6.45
N LEU A 35 6.85 1.11 -5.13
CA LEU A 35 7.39 2.25 -4.39
C LEU A 35 8.79 2.64 -4.88
N LEU A 36 9.62 1.65 -5.24
CA LEU A 36 10.93 1.90 -5.83
C LEU A 36 10.79 2.65 -7.16
N LEU A 37 9.94 2.14 -8.08
CA LEU A 37 9.69 2.78 -9.37
C LEU A 37 9.10 4.18 -9.21
N GLU A 38 8.14 4.35 -8.30
CA GLU A 38 7.55 5.66 -7.96
C GLU A 38 8.63 6.65 -7.52
N THR A 39 9.57 6.21 -6.68
CA THR A 39 10.67 7.06 -6.23
C THR A 39 11.55 7.51 -7.39
N PHE A 40 11.94 6.60 -8.28
CA PHE A 40 12.85 6.90 -9.38
C PHE A 40 12.19 7.66 -10.54
N ILE A 41 10.93 7.35 -10.84
CA ILE A 41 10.23 7.87 -12.03
C ILE A 41 9.46 9.15 -11.69
N ILE A 42 8.96 9.29 -10.46
CA ILE A 42 8.07 10.39 -10.08
C ILE A 42 8.75 11.31 -9.07
N ILE A 43 9.17 10.79 -7.92
CA ILE A 43 9.65 11.62 -6.81
C ILE A 43 10.95 12.33 -7.18
N LEU A 44 11.97 11.61 -7.65
CA LEU A 44 13.27 12.19 -7.98
C LEU A 44 13.18 13.27 -9.08
N PRO A 45 12.49 13.05 -10.21
CA PRO A 45 12.33 14.09 -11.24
C PRO A 45 11.57 15.32 -10.73
N ILE A 46 10.51 15.14 -9.95
CA ILE A 46 9.75 16.25 -9.36
C ILE A 46 10.65 17.06 -8.42
N GLN A 47 11.41 16.40 -7.55
CA GLN A 47 12.34 17.08 -6.64
C GLN A 47 13.43 17.83 -7.40
N TRP A 48 13.95 17.26 -8.49
CA TRP A 48 14.98 17.91 -9.30
C TRP A 48 14.43 19.15 -10.03
N LEU A 49 13.21 19.09 -10.58
CA LEU A 49 12.60 20.19 -11.33
C LEU A 49 12.00 21.29 -10.45
N PHE A 50 11.47 20.95 -9.26
CA PHE A 50 10.66 21.86 -8.43
C PHE A 50 11.22 22.06 -7.01
N SER A 51 12.54 21.89 -6.83
CA SER A 51 13.24 21.75 -5.54
C SER A 51 12.95 22.82 -4.47
N GLN A 52 12.38 23.97 -4.81
CA GLN A 52 12.09 25.07 -3.86
C GLN A 52 10.66 25.64 -3.94
N GLY A 53 9.71 24.94 -4.59
CA GLY A 53 8.35 25.42 -4.78
C GLY A 53 7.35 24.99 -3.69
N THR A 54 6.39 25.85 -3.34
CA THR A 54 5.19 25.50 -2.55
C THR A 54 4.37 24.35 -3.17
N TRP A 55 4.57 24.08 -4.45
CA TRP A 55 3.95 23.01 -5.22
C TRP A 55 4.38 21.60 -4.80
N VAL A 56 5.54 21.44 -4.16
CA VAL A 56 6.05 20.11 -3.76
C VAL A 56 5.06 19.38 -2.85
N ASN A 57 4.45 20.08 -1.88
CA ASN A 57 3.49 19.48 -0.96
C ASN A 57 2.19 19.04 -1.65
N SER A 58 1.71 19.82 -2.63
CA SER A 58 0.49 19.49 -3.38
C SER A 58 0.72 18.32 -4.33
N LEU A 59 1.89 18.27 -4.96
CA LEU A 59 2.29 17.15 -5.82
C LEU A 59 2.49 15.87 -5.01
N ASP A 60 3.10 15.94 -3.82
CA ASP A 60 3.28 14.77 -2.94
C ASP A 60 1.94 14.15 -2.51
N ALA A 61 0.95 15.01 -2.16
CA ALA A 61 -0.39 14.55 -1.84
C ALA A 61 -1.08 13.89 -3.05
N LEU A 62 -0.97 14.48 -4.23
CA LEU A 62 -1.55 13.94 -5.46
C LEU A 62 -0.91 12.60 -5.86
N VAL A 63 0.41 12.49 -5.77
CA VAL A 63 1.15 11.25 -6.01
C VAL A 63 0.73 10.17 -5.01
N SER A 64 0.62 10.51 -3.73
CA SER A 64 0.14 9.58 -2.69
C SER A 64 -1.27 9.03 -2.99
N VAL A 65 -2.19 9.89 -3.44
CA VAL A 65 -3.55 9.46 -3.82
C VAL A 65 -3.52 8.54 -5.04
N LEU A 66 -2.74 8.90 -6.08
CA LEU A 66 -2.59 8.06 -7.27
C LEU A 66 -2.00 6.68 -6.93
N SER A 67 -0.97 6.65 -6.10
CA SER A 67 -0.34 5.41 -5.63
C SER A 67 -1.33 4.53 -4.87
N LEU A 68 -2.18 5.12 -4.03
CA LEU A 68 -3.22 4.39 -3.31
C LEU A 68 -4.26 3.79 -4.28
N VAL A 69 -4.65 4.53 -5.33
CA VAL A 69 -5.55 4.05 -6.38
C VAL A 69 -4.92 2.88 -7.14
N VAL A 70 -3.65 2.97 -7.53
CA VAL A 70 -2.93 1.89 -8.23
C VAL A 70 -2.88 0.62 -7.37
N VAL A 71 -2.53 0.76 -6.09
CA VAL A 71 -2.50 -0.37 -5.14
C VAL A 71 -3.90 -0.98 -4.96
N ALA A 72 -4.94 -0.15 -4.85
CA ALA A 72 -6.31 -0.62 -4.72
C ALA A 72 -6.78 -1.39 -5.96
N VAL A 73 -6.48 -0.90 -7.16
CA VAL A 73 -6.80 -1.56 -8.43
C VAL A 73 -6.04 -2.89 -8.55
N TYR A 74 -4.76 -2.91 -8.20
CA TYR A 74 -3.97 -4.14 -8.18
C TYR A 74 -4.60 -5.19 -7.26
N LEU A 75 -4.91 -4.81 -6.02
CA LEU A 75 -5.55 -5.70 -5.05
C LEU A 75 -6.91 -6.19 -5.53
N PHE A 76 -7.74 -5.32 -6.11
CA PHE A 76 -9.03 -5.71 -6.69
C PHE A 76 -8.86 -6.79 -7.77
N LEU A 77 -7.97 -6.58 -8.73
CA LEU A 77 -7.70 -7.54 -9.80
C LEU A 77 -7.12 -8.85 -9.25
N ALA A 78 -6.20 -8.75 -8.30
CA ALA A 78 -5.55 -9.89 -7.67
C ALA A 78 -6.56 -10.74 -6.87
N PHE A 79 -7.45 -10.11 -6.10
CA PHE A 79 -8.51 -10.80 -5.36
C PHE A 79 -9.50 -11.49 -6.28
N ARG A 80 -9.93 -10.81 -7.35
CA ARG A 80 -10.85 -11.39 -8.33
C ARG A 80 -10.25 -12.61 -9.02
N ARG A 81 -8.97 -12.54 -9.39
CA ARG A 81 -8.28 -13.62 -10.11
C ARG A 81 -7.95 -14.82 -9.20
N PHE A 82 -7.46 -14.55 -8.00
CA PHE A 82 -6.97 -15.60 -7.10
C PHE A 82 -8.09 -16.25 -6.27
N TYR A 83 -8.98 -15.42 -5.70
CA TYR A 83 -10.02 -15.88 -4.79
C TYR A 83 -11.39 -16.07 -5.45
N ARG A 84 -11.54 -15.69 -6.73
CA ARG A 84 -12.80 -15.79 -7.50
C ARG A 84 -14.00 -15.20 -6.74
N THR A 85 -13.78 -14.15 -5.97
CA THR A 85 -14.81 -13.51 -5.15
C THR A 85 -15.71 -12.61 -5.98
N SER A 86 -16.90 -12.31 -5.45
CA SER A 86 -17.83 -11.35 -6.06
C SER A 86 -17.22 -9.94 -6.11
N VAL A 87 -17.60 -9.14 -7.11
CA VAL A 87 -17.06 -7.79 -7.34
C VAL A 87 -17.18 -6.92 -6.08
N LEU A 88 -18.33 -6.97 -5.42
CA LEU A 88 -18.63 -6.18 -4.22
C LEU A 88 -17.69 -6.56 -3.06
N TRP A 89 -17.45 -7.86 -2.86
CA TRP A 89 -16.49 -8.34 -1.87
C TRP A 89 -15.05 -7.98 -2.22
N SER A 90 -14.65 -8.06 -3.49
CA SER A 90 -13.30 -7.67 -3.91
C SER A 90 -13.04 -6.18 -3.68
N VAL A 91 -14.04 -5.31 -3.89
CA VAL A 91 -13.92 -3.87 -3.61
C VAL A 91 -13.77 -3.62 -2.10
N LEU A 92 -14.63 -4.23 -1.28
CA LEU A 92 -14.55 -4.09 0.18
C LEU A 92 -13.22 -4.61 0.73
N ALA A 93 -12.76 -5.77 0.26
CA ALA A 93 -11.48 -6.34 0.66
C ALA A 93 -10.30 -5.46 0.23
N ALA A 94 -10.34 -4.88 -0.98
CA ALA A 94 -9.32 -3.96 -1.47
C ALA A 94 -9.24 -2.69 -0.60
N LEU A 95 -10.39 -2.09 -0.29
CA LEU A 95 -10.47 -0.90 0.57
C LEU A 95 -9.99 -1.19 2.00
N ALA A 96 -10.43 -2.31 2.59
CA ALA A 96 -9.99 -2.71 3.93
C ALA A 96 -8.47 -2.95 3.96
N SER A 97 -7.92 -3.59 2.93
CA SER A 97 -6.49 -3.89 2.82
C SER A 97 -5.65 -2.63 2.61
N SER A 98 -6.09 -1.71 1.74
CA SER A 98 -5.40 -0.43 1.53
C SER A 98 -5.48 0.46 2.78
N GLY A 99 -6.61 0.46 3.48
CA GLY A 99 -6.76 1.16 4.75
C GLY A 99 -5.82 0.62 5.83
N THR A 100 -5.66 -0.70 5.90
CA THR A 100 -4.69 -1.31 6.82
C THR A 100 -3.26 -0.90 6.49
N PHE A 101 -2.91 -0.84 5.18
CA PHE A 101 -1.61 -0.33 4.74
C PHE A 101 -1.40 1.12 5.15
N PHE A 102 -2.39 1.98 4.93
CA PHE A 102 -2.33 3.38 5.34
C PHE A 102 -2.10 3.54 6.85
N ILE A 103 -2.83 2.79 7.69
CA ILE A 103 -2.67 2.82 9.15
C ILE A 103 -1.24 2.42 9.56
N ILE A 104 -0.71 1.37 8.95
CA ILE A 104 0.66 0.90 9.23
C ILE A 104 1.69 1.98 8.87
N VAL A 105 1.55 2.58 7.68
CA VAL A 105 2.46 3.64 7.22
C VAL A 105 2.40 4.87 8.13
N VAL A 106 1.20 5.32 8.51
CA VAL A 106 1.03 6.45 9.43
C VAL A 106 1.63 6.15 10.80
N THR A 107 1.35 4.96 11.35
CA THR A 107 1.91 4.52 12.64
C THR A 107 3.43 4.49 12.59
N TYR A 108 4.01 3.96 11.50
CA TYR A 108 5.45 3.93 11.28
C TYR A 108 6.05 5.34 11.20
N ARG A 109 5.40 6.27 10.48
CA ARG A 109 5.82 7.69 10.44
C ARG A 109 5.80 8.33 11.83
N LEU A 110 4.76 8.08 12.62
CA LEU A 110 4.66 8.59 13.99
C LEU A 110 5.77 8.04 14.90
N LEU A 111 6.08 6.74 14.79
CA LEU A 111 7.18 6.12 15.53
C LEU A 111 8.55 6.67 15.11
N LEU A 112 8.77 6.89 13.82
CA LEU A 112 9.98 7.54 13.32
C LEU A 112 10.11 8.97 13.85
N PHE A 113 9.02 9.74 13.80
CA PHE A 113 8.99 11.09 14.36
C PHE A 113 9.33 11.08 15.85
N TYR A 114 8.70 10.19 16.64
CA TYR A 114 9.01 10.03 18.06
C TYR A 114 10.48 9.66 18.30
N LYS A 115 11.04 8.76 17.48
CA LYS A 115 12.46 8.40 17.55
C LYS A 115 13.36 9.61 17.27
N ILE A 116 13.08 10.38 16.22
CA ILE A 116 13.85 11.56 15.85
C ILE A 116 13.78 12.62 16.96
N VAL A 117 12.59 12.89 17.51
CA VAL A 117 12.41 13.87 18.59
C VAL A 117 13.10 13.43 19.89
N ARG A 118 13.08 12.12 20.21
CA ARG A 118 13.65 11.60 21.46
C ARG A 118 15.17 11.41 21.41
N PHE A 119 15.74 11.09 20.24
CA PHE A 119 17.19 10.86 20.07
C PHE A 119 17.91 12.02 19.38
N GLY A 120 17.18 13.05 18.95
CA GLY A 120 17.73 14.29 18.37
C GLY A 120 17.97 15.41 19.38
N HIS A 121 17.76 15.15 20.68
CA HIS A 121 18.12 16.02 21.80
C HIS A 121 19.29 15.43 22.59
#